data_AF-A0A2E5NXD9-F1
#
_entry.id   AF-A0A2E5NXD9-F1
#
_cell.length_a   1.000
_cell.length_b   1.000
_cell.length_c   1.000
_cell.angle_alpha   90.00
_cell.angle_beta   90.00
_cell.angle_gamma   90.00
#
_symmetry.space_group_name_H-M   'P 1'
#
loop_
_entity.id
_entity.type
_entity.pdbx_description
1 polymer ?
#
loop_
_entity_poly.entity_id
_entity_poly.type
_entity_poly.pdbx_seq_one_letter_code
_entity_poly.pdbx_strand_id
1 'polypeptide(L)' 'GAAVRVVIESADGKNVWHTVGASTNILEASWLALTDSFEWWLFNNNIITS' A
#
# COMPACT_ATOMS: atom_id res chain seq x y z
N GLY A 1 -10.32 11.59 -17.89
CA GLY A 1 -10.65 11.61 -16.45
C GLY A 1 -9.44 12.06 -15.67
N ALA A 2 -9.64 12.73 -14.53
CA ALA A 2 -8.54 13.09 -13.64
C ALA A 2 -8.09 11.86 -12.83
N ALA A 3 -6.79 11.74 -12.57
CA ALA A 3 -6.27 10.70 -11.70
C ALA A 3 -6.41 11.13 -10.22
N VAL A 4 -6.94 10.24 -9.40
CA VAL A 4 -6.96 10.32 -7.94
C VAL A 4 -5.73 9.59 -7.42
N ARG A 5 -4.99 10.21 -6.49
CA ARG A 5 -3.82 9.63 -5.83
C ARG A 5 -4.12 9.48 -4.34
N VAL A 6 -3.98 8.26 -3.82
CA VAL A 6 -4.17 7.92 -2.41
C VAL A 6 -2.81 7.54 -1.84
N VAL A 7 -2.49 8.11 -0.68
CA VAL A 7 -1.29 7.76 0.10
C VAL A 7 -1.77 7.09 1.37
N ILE A 8 -1.24 5.90 1.68
CA ILE A 8 -1.48 5.20 2.93
C ILE A 8 -0.17 5.18 3.71
N GLU A 9 -0.23 5.65 4.95
CA GLU A 9 0.82 5.44 5.95
C GLU A 9 0.48 4.21 6.78
N SER A 10 1.45 3.34 7.00
CA SER A 10 1.30 2.11 7.77
C SER A 10 2.47 1.95 8.73
N ALA A 11 2.21 1.32 9.87
CA ALA A 11 3.20 1.10 10.91
C ALA A 11 2.95 -0.23 11.62
N ASP A 12 4.03 -0.92 12.01
CA ASP A 12 3.99 -2.20 12.75
C ASP A 12 4.53 -2.07 14.20
N GLY A 13 4.65 -0.83 14.68
CA GLY A 13 5.24 -0.51 15.98
C GLY A 13 6.78 -0.47 15.99
N LYS A 14 7.45 -0.91 14.91
CA LYS A 14 8.91 -0.83 14.75
C LYS A 14 9.32 0.05 13.57
N ASN A 15 8.60 -0.06 12.46
CA ASN A 15 8.84 0.66 11.23
C ASN A 15 7.57 1.37 10.78
N VAL A 16 7.77 2.47 10.03
CA VAL A 16 6.70 3.20 9.33
C VAL A 16 7.04 3.18 7.85
N TRP A 17 6.04 2.95 7.01
CA TRP A 17 6.18 2.99 5.56
C TRP A 17 4.96 3.65 4.92
N HIS A 18 5.14 4.07 3.67
CA HIS A 18 4.09 4.69 2.88
C HIS A 18 3.93 3.95 1.56
N THR A 19 2.68 3.77 1.15
CA THR A 19 2.33 3.27 -0.18
C THR A 19 1.42 4.24 -0.90
N VAL A 20 1.47 4.19 -2.22
CA VAL A 20 0.75 5.13 -3.07
C VAL A 20 0.00 4.37 -4.15
N GLY A 21 -1.32 4.53 -4.16
CA GLY A 21 -2.19 4.02 -5.21
C GLY A 21 -2.73 5.17 -6.06
N ALA A 22 -2.84 4.94 -7.38
CA ALA A 22 -3.37 5.93 -8.30
C ALA A 22 -4.34 5.29 -9.29
N SER A 23 -5.55 5.83 -9.37
CA SER A 23 -6.57 5.43 -10.35
C SER A 23 -7.51 6.60 -10.63
N THR A 24 -8.34 6.49 -11.67
CA THR A 24 -9.47 7.42 -11.89
C THR A 24 -10.60 7.24 -10.88
N ASN A 25 -10.60 6.13 -10.11
CA ASN A 25 -11.56 5.84 -9.05
C ASN A 25 -10.87 5.78 -7.68
N ILE A 26 -11.46 6.45 -6.68
CA ILE A 26 -10.94 6.48 -5.31
C ILE A 26 -10.91 5.10 -4.63
N LEU A 27 -11.88 4.24 -4.89
CA LEU A 27 -11.94 2.90 -4.31
C LEU A 27 -10.81 2.03 -4.85
N GLU A 28 -10.55 2.10 -6.15
CA GLU A 28 -9.45 1.37 -6.78
C GLU A 28 -8.09 1.92 -6.35
N ALA A 29 -7.91 3.24 -6.32
CA ALA A 29 -6.68 3.85 -5.82
C ALA A 29 -6.40 3.47 -4.35
N SER A 30 -7.44 3.36 -3.53
CA SER A 30 -7.31 2.92 -2.13
C SER A 30 -6.96 1.44 -2.03
N TRP A 31 -7.58 0.58 -2.85
CA TRP A 31 -7.28 -0.85 -2.88
C TRP A 31 -5.82 -1.11 -3.29
N LEU A 32 -5.34 -0.45 -4.35
CA LEU A 32 -3.96 -0.55 -4.80
C LEU A 32 -2.97 -0.15 -3.69
N ALA A 33 -3.17 1.01 -3.07
CA ALA A 33 -2.30 1.47 -1.98
C ALA A 33 -2.30 0.49 -0.79
N LEU A 34 -3.46 -0.08 -0.46
CA LEU A 34 -3.63 -0.96 0.69
C LEU A 34 -2.98 -2.32 0.45
N THR A 35 -3.23 -2.94 -0.71
CA THR A 35 -2.64 -4.23 -1.06
C THR A 35 -1.12 -4.12 -1.13
N ASP A 36 -0.58 -3.08 -1.77
CA ASP A 36 0.87 -2.82 -1.81
C ASP A 36 1.46 -2.70 -0.39
N SER A 37 0.73 -2.08 0.55
CA SER A 37 1.19 -1.91 1.93
C SER A 37 1.35 -3.27 2.64
N PHE A 38 0.39 -4.17 2.46
CA PHE A 38 0.45 -5.51 3.05
C PHE A 38 1.48 -6.39 2.37
N GLU A 39 1.58 -6.36 1.05
CA GLU A 39 2.60 -7.10 0.31
C GLU A 39 4.00 -6.67 0.77
N TRP A 40 4.27 -5.36 0.83
CA TRP A 40 5.54 -4.84 1.32
C TRP A 40 5.85 -5.34 2.74
N TRP A 41 4.86 -5.31 3.64
CA TRP A 41 5.03 -5.80 5.01
C TRP A 41 5.33 -7.30 5.06
N LEU A 42 4.59 -8.11 4.30
CA LEU A 42 4.77 -9.57 4.25
C LEU A 42 6.15 -9.94 3.68
N PHE A 43 6.59 -9.26 2.61
CA PHE A 43 7.91 -9.42 2.02
C PHE A 43 9.01 -9.03 3.01
N ASN A 44 8.87 -7.89 3.68
CA ASN A 44 9.85 -7.39 4.63
C ASN A 44 9.96 -8.24 5.91
N ASN A 45 8.90 -8.97 6.26
CA ASN A 45 8.90 -9.91 7.39
C ASN A 45 9.29 -11.34 6.98
N ASN A 46 9.74 -11.55 5.74
CA ASN A 46 10.12 -12.86 5.20
C ASN A 46 9.00 -13.93 5.34
N ILE A 47 7.73 -13.52 5.42
CA ILE A 47 6.59 -14.46 5.54
C ILE A 47 6.32 -15.12 4.19
N ILE A 48 6.61 -14.41 3.10
CA ILE A 48 6.44 -14.84 1.71
C ILE A 48 7.81 -14.96 1.02
N THR A 49 8.67 -15.84 1.55
CA THR A 49 9.88 -16.29 0.83
C THR A 49 9.77 -17.78 0.57
N SER A 50 9.81 -18.18 -0.71
CA SER A 50 9.95 -19.58 -1.14
C SER A 50 11.39 -20.08 -1.00
#